data_AF-A0A543IY68-F1
#
_entry.id   AF-A0A543IY68-F1
#
_cell.length_a   1.000
_cell.length_b   1.000
_cell.length_c   1.000
_cell.angle_alpha   90.00
_cell.angle_beta   90.00
_cell.angle_gamma   90.00
#
_symmetry.space_group_name_H-M   'P 1'
#
loop_
_entity.id
_entity.type
_entity.pdbx_description
1 polymer ?
#
loop_
_entity_poly.entity_id
_entity_poly.type
_entity_poly.pdbx_seq_one_letter_code
_entity_poly.pdbx_strand_id
1 'polypeptide(L)'
;MSQRVDVIIEPVRLPGVSAERLRKAAAAHPAAAAHFSGTGGEPDADRLRVGPAEPLGHDPTEEAPFRAAVFDPQANVAVELRGRLDALDNAEVVPSTLRPLPSAAELRAAAEILRADPGFPAASGVIVYRPMPPLADLELPDGTRRRRPVLGVYNPSGRPVHRFAAVDIAARKVAWDARGLHEPSDNDCEERLPRGVDSIEDQGGHAAVRVRVVRAGGEELWNLVVVRPRDSAPQWNGKGSGVELREVRYRGRLVLRQAHVPILNVLYDDGVSYRDWQNGETLFRAHGSDPVGNGWRLCDRPPETILEAGDDEGDFQGVALHHDGRELRIVSELEAGWYRYVSDWRLADNGVIRPRFGFAGVRNPRTCMRHHHHAYWRFDFDIGGAASDTVEQLGADGRWTTIVRETSRRRGPDVREWRVRDKVSGAGYRIVPGARDGRADEFGVADAWFLRHHPDELADRVDIVGGDPAETRIRIDPFVNGENIDGANLVVWYAGHFLHDENNPAAHTGGHIVGPDLIPL
;
A
#
# COMPACT_ATOMS: atom_id res chain seq x y z
N MET A 1 15.01 30.04 19.18
CA MET A 1 14.73 30.41 17.77
C MET A 1 14.96 29.17 16.95
N SER A 2 13.95 28.67 16.23
CA SER A 2 14.15 27.53 15.32
C SER A 2 15.14 27.93 14.24
N GLN A 3 16.18 27.13 14.00
CA GLN A 3 17.10 27.38 12.89
C GLN A 3 16.34 27.16 11.58
N ARG A 4 16.51 28.07 10.61
CA ARG A 4 15.90 27.92 9.29
C ARG A 4 16.39 26.62 8.65
N VAL A 5 15.46 25.84 8.11
CA VAL A 5 15.72 24.59 7.40
C VAL A 5 15.20 24.75 5.97
N ASP A 6 15.99 24.31 4.99
CA ASP A 6 15.60 24.24 3.59
C ASP A 6 15.31 22.79 3.22
N VAL A 7 14.13 22.55 2.64
CA VAL A 7 13.73 21.25 2.08
C VAL A 7 13.90 21.31 0.57
N ILE A 8 14.80 20.50 0.03
CA ILE A 8 15.13 20.44 -1.39
C ILE A 8 14.50 19.18 -1.99
N ILE A 9 13.82 19.33 -3.11
CA ILE A 9 13.15 18.23 -3.82
C ILE A 9 13.67 18.19 -5.25
N GLU A 10 14.16 17.03 -5.68
CA GLU A 10 14.74 16.81 -7.01
C GLU A 10 14.12 15.55 -7.63
N PRO A 11 13.69 15.56 -8.90
CA PRO A 11 13.09 14.39 -9.51
C PRO A 11 14.11 13.25 -9.64
N VAL A 12 13.67 12.02 -9.36
CA VAL A 12 14.49 10.82 -9.52
C VAL A 12 13.77 9.85 -10.44
N ARG A 13 14.55 9.23 -11.34
CA ARG A 13 14.04 8.11 -12.15
C ARG A 13 14.28 6.82 -11.39
N LEU A 14 13.22 6.06 -11.16
CA LEU A 14 13.35 4.70 -10.63
C LEU A 14 14.00 3.78 -11.69
N PRO A 15 14.97 2.94 -11.30
CA PRO A 15 15.58 1.97 -12.20
C PRO A 15 14.57 0.87 -12.58
N GLY A 16 14.83 0.17 -13.67
CA GLY A 16 14.03 -0.98 -14.09
C GLY A 16 13.59 -0.93 -15.55
N VAL A 17 12.72 -1.87 -15.91
CA VAL A 17 12.19 -2.00 -17.28
C VAL A 17 10.85 -1.29 -17.37
N SER A 18 10.68 -0.49 -18.42
CA SER A 18 9.42 0.22 -18.67
C SER A 18 8.27 -0.75 -18.97
N ALA A 19 7.05 -0.34 -18.61
CA ALA A 19 5.84 -1.10 -18.91
C ALA A 19 5.69 -1.41 -20.42
N GLU A 20 6.11 -0.51 -21.31
CA GLU A 20 6.07 -0.74 -22.76
C GLU A 20 7.01 -1.88 -23.19
N ARG A 21 8.24 -1.89 -22.69
CA ARG A 21 9.22 -2.94 -23.02
C ARG A 21 8.78 -4.29 -22.45
N LEU A 22 8.21 -4.31 -21.24
CA LEU A 22 7.64 -5.53 -20.64
C LEU A 22 6.43 -6.05 -21.41
N ARG A 23 5.51 -5.17 -21.84
CA ARG A 23 4.36 -5.56 -22.67
C ARG A 23 4.80 -6.24 -23.96
N LYS A 24 5.77 -5.64 -24.67
CA LYS A 24 6.33 -6.20 -25.90
C LYS A 24 7.00 -7.55 -25.65
N ALA A 25 7.81 -7.67 -24.61
CA ALA A 25 8.44 -8.93 -24.24
C ALA A 25 7.40 -10.01 -23.89
N ALA A 26 6.38 -9.67 -23.11
CA ALA A 26 5.31 -10.59 -22.71
C ALA A 26 4.48 -11.08 -23.90
N ALA A 27 4.09 -10.17 -24.81
CA ALA A 27 3.33 -10.53 -26.00
C ALA A 27 4.13 -11.42 -26.97
N ALA A 28 5.44 -11.19 -27.08
CA ALA A 28 6.34 -11.99 -27.92
C ALA A 28 6.73 -13.34 -27.28
N HIS A 29 6.61 -13.49 -25.96
CA HIS A 29 7.04 -14.71 -25.26
C HIS A 29 6.04 -15.87 -25.51
N PRO A 30 6.46 -17.00 -26.10
CA PRO A 30 5.55 -18.07 -26.52
C PRO A 30 4.66 -18.63 -25.39
N ALA A 31 5.23 -18.83 -24.18
CA ALA A 31 4.47 -19.34 -23.04
C ALA A 31 3.41 -18.35 -22.52
N ALA A 32 3.71 -17.04 -22.54
CA ALA A 32 2.76 -16.01 -22.13
C ALA A 32 1.66 -15.86 -23.19
N ALA A 33 2.03 -15.82 -24.47
CA ALA A 33 1.08 -15.80 -25.57
C ALA A 33 0.14 -17.01 -25.57
N ALA A 34 0.66 -18.22 -25.34
CA ALA A 34 -0.16 -19.42 -25.19
C ALA A 34 -1.17 -19.29 -24.03
N HIS A 35 -0.75 -18.69 -22.91
CA HIS A 35 -1.64 -18.45 -21.77
C HIS A 35 -2.76 -17.44 -22.07
N PHE A 36 -2.47 -16.37 -22.83
CA PHE A 36 -3.46 -15.35 -23.20
C PHE A 36 -4.40 -15.80 -24.34
N SER A 37 -3.88 -16.57 -25.29
CA SER A 37 -4.57 -16.98 -26.52
C SER A 37 -5.67 -18.04 -26.35
N GLY A 38 -5.95 -18.50 -25.13
CA GLY A 38 -7.05 -19.43 -24.82
C GLY A 38 -8.44 -18.95 -25.26
N THR A 39 -8.57 -17.70 -25.74
CA THR A 39 -9.78 -17.08 -26.29
C THR A 39 -9.79 -16.90 -27.83
N GLY A 40 -8.74 -17.33 -28.53
CA GLY A 40 -8.61 -17.23 -29.99
C GLY A 40 -8.04 -15.88 -30.47
N GLY A 41 -6.80 -15.90 -30.95
CA GLY A 41 -6.07 -14.73 -31.49
C GLY A 41 -4.69 -14.56 -30.85
N GLU A 42 -3.79 -13.86 -31.53
CA GLU A 42 -2.52 -13.42 -30.94
C GLU A 42 -2.80 -12.35 -29.85
N PRO A 43 -2.06 -12.36 -28.73
CA PRO A 43 -2.21 -11.34 -27.69
C PRO A 43 -1.86 -9.96 -28.23
N ASP A 44 -2.79 -9.01 -28.12
CA ASP A 44 -2.55 -7.61 -28.41
C ASP A 44 -1.70 -6.98 -27.31
N ALA A 45 -0.45 -6.64 -27.62
CA ALA A 45 0.51 -6.06 -26.68
C ALA A 45 0.01 -4.73 -26.08
N ASP A 46 -0.79 -3.95 -26.82
CA ASP A 46 -1.31 -2.66 -26.35
C ASP A 46 -2.47 -2.83 -25.36
N ARG A 47 -3.12 -4.00 -25.36
CA ARG A 47 -4.17 -4.35 -24.40
C ARG A 47 -3.62 -4.85 -23.06
N LEU A 48 -2.44 -5.48 -23.07
CA LEU A 48 -1.85 -6.06 -21.86
C LEU A 48 -1.61 -4.99 -20.79
N ARG A 49 -1.95 -5.31 -19.55
CA ARG A 49 -1.70 -4.44 -18.39
C ARG A 49 -0.47 -4.90 -17.66
N VAL A 50 0.49 -4.00 -17.53
CA VAL A 50 1.79 -4.27 -16.92
C VAL A 50 2.24 -3.01 -16.18
N GLY A 51 2.72 -3.18 -14.95
CA GLY A 51 3.46 -2.14 -14.22
C GLY A 51 4.94 -2.13 -14.64
N PRO A 52 5.72 -1.11 -14.25
CA PRO A 52 7.18 -1.19 -14.39
C PRO A 52 7.73 -2.38 -13.59
N ALA A 53 8.80 -3.00 -14.10
CA ALA A 53 9.55 -4.01 -13.36
C ALA A 53 10.80 -3.38 -12.79
N GLU A 54 10.77 -3.11 -11.49
CA GLU A 54 11.93 -2.65 -10.77
C GLU A 54 12.92 -3.80 -10.55
N PRO A 55 14.24 -3.52 -10.52
CA PRO A 55 15.19 -4.51 -10.10
C PRO A 55 14.96 -4.87 -8.63
N LEU A 56 15.06 -6.15 -8.32
CA LEU A 56 15.03 -6.66 -6.95
C LEU A 56 16.44 -6.76 -6.40
N GLY A 57 16.56 -6.57 -5.08
CA GLY A 57 17.80 -6.73 -4.33
C GLY A 57 18.25 -5.45 -3.65
N HIS A 58 19.28 -5.60 -2.81
CA HIS A 58 19.77 -4.54 -1.94
C HIS A 58 20.54 -3.44 -2.72
N ASP A 59 21.45 -3.82 -3.60
CA ASP A 59 22.17 -2.92 -4.53
C ASP A 59 22.01 -3.45 -5.97
N PRO A 60 20.86 -3.17 -6.60
CA PRO A 60 20.55 -3.76 -7.89
C PRO A 60 21.46 -3.27 -9.01
N THR A 61 21.94 -4.20 -9.82
CA THR A 61 22.68 -3.93 -11.07
C THR A 61 21.78 -4.14 -12.30
N GLU A 62 22.31 -3.96 -13.51
CA GLU A 62 21.59 -4.31 -14.75
C GLU A 62 21.30 -5.81 -14.87
N GLU A 63 21.99 -6.63 -14.07
CA GLU A 63 21.84 -8.07 -13.96
C GLU A 63 20.83 -8.50 -12.88
N ALA A 64 20.22 -7.53 -12.20
CA ALA A 64 19.34 -7.78 -11.07
C ALA A 64 18.14 -8.65 -11.46
N PRO A 65 17.68 -9.52 -10.55
CA PRO A 65 16.44 -10.24 -10.74
C PRO A 65 15.26 -9.27 -10.80
N PHE A 66 14.19 -9.65 -11.50
CA PHE A 66 12.94 -8.89 -11.53
C PHE A 66 11.73 -9.82 -11.43
N ARG A 67 10.61 -9.26 -10.97
CA ARG A 67 9.29 -9.86 -11.07
C ARG A 67 8.31 -8.83 -11.63
N ALA A 68 7.51 -9.23 -12.61
CA ALA A 68 6.51 -8.35 -13.20
C ALA A 68 5.22 -9.13 -13.47
N ALA A 69 4.08 -8.57 -13.06
CA ALA A 69 2.78 -9.13 -13.43
C ALA A 69 2.29 -8.56 -14.76
N VAL A 70 1.78 -9.44 -15.61
CA VAL A 70 1.20 -9.13 -16.91
C VAL A 70 -0.21 -9.68 -16.94
N PHE A 71 -1.20 -8.82 -17.18
CA PHE A 71 -2.60 -9.18 -17.17
C PHE A 71 -3.28 -8.87 -18.50
N ASP A 72 -4.00 -9.83 -19.06
CA ASP A 72 -4.87 -9.61 -20.21
C ASP A 72 -6.32 -9.36 -19.74
N PRO A 73 -6.85 -8.13 -19.87
CA PRO A 73 -8.20 -7.80 -19.45
C PRO A 73 -9.30 -8.49 -20.29
N GLN A 74 -9.02 -8.90 -21.53
CA GLN A 74 -10.02 -9.59 -22.36
C GLN A 74 -10.16 -11.06 -21.94
N ALA A 75 -9.04 -11.76 -21.78
CA ALA A 75 -9.02 -13.14 -21.35
C ALA A 75 -9.21 -13.28 -19.83
N ASN A 76 -9.06 -12.18 -19.08
CA ASN A 76 -9.14 -12.12 -17.61
C ASN A 76 -8.20 -13.12 -16.92
N VAL A 77 -6.96 -13.20 -17.43
CA VAL A 77 -5.89 -14.05 -16.92
C VAL A 77 -4.61 -13.25 -16.74
N ALA A 78 -3.76 -13.68 -15.80
CA ALA A 78 -2.49 -13.06 -15.52
C ALA A 78 -1.37 -14.09 -15.59
N VAL A 79 -0.19 -13.62 -15.97
CA VAL A 79 1.08 -14.33 -15.77
C VAL A 79 2.03 -13.43 -15.00
N GLU A 80 3.01 -14.04 -14.35
CA GLU A 80 4.15 -13.36 -13.80
C GLU A 80 5.40 -13.71 -14.62
N LEU A 81 6.14 -12.69 -15.00
CA LEU A 81 7.47 -12.82 -15.58
C LEU A 81 8.50 -12.77 -14.45
N ARG A 82 9.39 -13.77 -14.40
CA ARG A 82 10.52 -13.83 -13.46
C ARG A 82 11.80 -14.00 -14.24
N GLY A 83 12.81 -13.18 -13.99
CA GLY A 83 14.06 -13.31 -14.72
C GLY A 83 15.06 -12.27 -14.29
N ARG A 84 15.96 -11.91 -15.20
CA ARG A 84 16.95 -10.85 -15.01
C ARG A 84 16.72 -9.71 -15.99
N LEU A 85 17.00 -8.48 -15.57
CA LEU A 85 16.74 -7.28 -16.39
C LEU A 85 17.53 -7.25 -17.71
N ASP A 86 18.70 -7.90 -17.76
CA ASP A 86 19.54 -8.06 -18.94
C ASP A 86 19.06 -9.16 -19.91
N ALA A 87 18.12 -10.01 -19.49
CA ALA A 87 17.69 -11.20 -20.21
C ALA A 87 16.16 -11.38 -20.19
N LEU A 88 15.40 -10.30 -20.46
CA LEU A 88 13.93 -10.31 -20.44
C LEU A 88 13.30 -11.39 -21.32
N ASP A 89 13.87 -11.65 -22.50
CA ASP A 89 13.33 -12.65 -23.44
C ASP A 89 13.46 -14.09 -22.91
N ASN A 90 14.31 -14.30 -21.91
CA ASN A 90 14.51 -15.58 -21.21
C ASN A 90 13.74 -15.66 -19.88
N ALA A 91 12.84 -14.71 -19.61
CA ALA A 91 12.07 -14.71 -18.37
C ALA A 91 11.19 -15.97 -18.28
N GLU A 92 11.19 -16.60 -17.11
CA GLU A 92 10.22 -17.63 -16.75
C GLU A 92 8.82 -17.01 -16.72
N VAL A 93 7.86 -17.71 -17.32
CA VAL A 93 6.44 -17.35 -17.29
C VAL A 93 5.71 -18.27 -16.32
N VAL A 94 5.17 -17.68 -15.25
CA VAL A 94 4.42 -18.40 -14.22
C VAL A 94 2.96 -17.96 -14.27
N PRO A 95 1.97 -18.87 -14.40
CA PRO A 95 0.56 -18.50 -14.27
C PRO A 95 0.29 -17.80 -12.94
N SER A 96 -0.53 -16.75 -12.96
CA SER A 96 -0.84 -15.95 -11.78
C SER A 96 -2.33 -15.85 -11.52
N THR A 97 -2.69 -15.89 -10.24
CA THR A 97 -4.06 -15.64 -9.76
C THR A 97 -4.37 -14.16 -9.60
N LEU A 98 -3.39 -13.27 -9.83
CA LEU A 98 -3.57 -11.83 -9.70
C LEU A 98 -4.78 -11.36 -10.51
N ARG A 99 -5.57 -10.49 -9.88
CA ARG A 99 -6.67 -9.75 -10.51
C ARG A 99 -6.46 -8.27 -10.25
N PRO A 100 -5.83 -7.54 -11.19
CA PRO A 100 -5.60 -6.13 -10.99
C PRO A 100 -6.91 -5.38 -10.77
N LEU A 101 -6.83 -4.35 -9.94
CA LEU A 101 -7.91 -3.42 -9.67
C LEU A 101 -8.51 -2.87 -10.97
N PRO A 102 -9.83 -2.57 -11.02
CA PRO A 102 -10.42 -1.86 -12.14
C PRO A 102 -9.66 -0.58 -12.45
N SER A 103 -9.31 -0.36 -13.72
CA SER A 103 -8.71 0.92 -14.12
C SER A 103 -9.76 2.02 -14.16
N ALA A 104 -9.34 3.28 -14.15
CA ALA A 104 -10.24 4.42 -14.31
C ALA A 104 -11.09 4.32 -15.61
N ALA A 105 -10.51 3.79 -16.68
CA ALA A 105 -11.24 3.57 -17.93
C ALA A 105 -12.30 2.46 -17.81
N GLU A 106 -12.01 1.37 -17.09
CA GLU A 106 -13.01 0.32 -16.82
C GLU A 106 -14.13 0.82 -15.92
N LEU A 107 -13.81 1.59 -14.89
CA LEU A 107 -14.80 2.15 -13.97
C LEU A 107 -15.74 3.13 -14.70
N ARG A 108 -15.19 4.00 -15.56
CA ARG A 108 -15.98 4.88 -16.44
C ARG A 108 -16.93 4.08 -17.35
N ALA A 109 -16.39 3.11 -18.09
CA ALA A 109 -17.19 2.27 -18.99
C ALA A 109 -18.28 1.49 -18.25
N ALA A 110 -17.96 0.93 -17.07
CA ALA A 110 -18.92 0.24 -16.23
C ALA A 110 -20.00 1.19 -15.70
N ALA A 111 -19.63 2.41 -15.30
CA ALA A 111 -20.57 3.41 -14.78
C ALA A 111 -21.52 3.92 -15.87
N GLU A 112 -21.06 4.07 -17.11
CA GLU A 112 -21.90 4.37 -18.27
C GLU A 112 -22.95 3.27 -18.51
N ILE A 113 -22.54 2.00 -18.49
CA ILE A 113 -23.46 0.85 -18.64
C ILE A 113 -24.45 0.82 -17.47
N LEU A 114 -23.97 1.03 -16.24
CA LEU A 114 -24.81 1.03 -15.04
C LEU A 114 -25.86 2.14 -15.08
N ARG A 115 -25.48 3.37 -15.48
CA ARG A 115 -26.40 4.52 -15.58
C ARG A 115 -27.48 4.31 -16.66
N ALA A 116 -27.21 3.48 -17.65
CA ALA A 116 -28.17 3.13 -18.71
C ALA A 116 -29.08 1.95 -18.34
N ASP A 117 -28.83 1.26 -17.21
CA ASP A 117 -29.62 0.13 -16.77
C ASP A 117 -31.00 0.57 -16.25
N PRO A 118 -32.10 -0.13 -16.59
CA PRO A 118 -33.43 0.21 -16.08
C PRO A 118 -33.57 0.16 -14.55
N GLY A 119 -32.68 -0.58 -13.86
CA GLY A 119 -32.63 -0.66 -12.40
C GLY A 119 -31.87 0.49 -11.73
N PHE A 120 -31.27 1.39 -12.51
CA PHE A 120 -30.55 2.56 -11.99
C PHE A 120 -31.51 3.63 -11.47
N PRO A 121 -31.26 4.25 -10.31
CA PRO A 121 -32.18 5.25 -9.76
C PRO A 121 -32.24 6.53 -10.61
N ALA A 122 -33.46 7.02 -10.86
CA ALA A 122 -33.69 8.27 -11.58
C ALA A 122 -33.51 9.55 -10.71
N ALA A 123 -33.05 9.40 -9.46
CA ALA A 123 -32.91 10.49 -8.51
C ALA A 123 -31.72 11.41 -8.86
N SER A 124 -31.86 12.70 -8.54
CA SER A 124 -30.74 13.63 -8.53
C SER A 124 -29.79 13.35 -7.36
N GLY A 125 -28.49 13.56 -7.56
CA GLY A 125 -27.49 13.39 -6.49
C GLY A 125 -27.09 11.94 -6.22
N VAL A 126 -27.42 11.01 -7.12
CA VAL A 126 -26.93 9.63 -7.07
C VAL A 126 -25.42 9.62 -7.33
N ILE A 127 -24.68 8.94 -6.47
CA ILE A 127 -23.23 8.78 -6.61
C ILE A 127 -22.93 7.33 -6.99
N VAL A 128 -22.16 7.17 -8.07
CA VAL A 128 -21.58 5.89 -8.47
C VAL A 128 -20.13 5.87 -8.00
N TYR A 129 -19.80 5.03 -7.04
CA TYR A 129 -18.49 4.97 -6.40
C TYR A 129 -17.88 3.57 -6.53
N ARG A 130 -16.58 3.48 -6.25
CA ARG A 130 -15.86 2.20 -6.22
C ARG A 130 -16.02 1.55 -4.84
N PRO A 131 -16.61 0.35 -4.71
CA PRO A 131 -16.79 -0.32 -3.42
C PRO A 131 -15.70 -1.37 -3.18
N MET A 132 -15.81 -2.08 -2.04
CA MET A 132 -15.16 -3.36 -1.80
C MET A 132 -16.19 -4.51 -1.87
N PRO A 133 -15.82 -5.70 -2.34
CA PRO A 133 -14.66 -5.94 -3.21
C PRO A 133 -14.82 -5.18 -4.54
N PRO A 134 -13.71 -4.80 -5.21
CA PRO A 134 -13.77 -4.00 -6.44
C PRO A 134 -14.13 -4.81 -7.70
N LEU A 135 -14.17 -6.15 -7.59
CA LEU A 135 -14.44 -7.09 -8.67
C LEU A 135 -15.36 -8.20 -8.17
N ALA A 136 -16.24 -8.66 -9.05
CA ALA A 136 -17.09 -9.82 -8.82
C ALA A 136 -17.11 -10.65 -10.11
N ASP A 137 -15.96 -11.19 -10.52
CA ASP A 137 -15.82 -11.93 -11.77
C ASP A 137 -16.83 -13.10 -11.88
N LEU A 138 -17.29 -13.40 -13.09
CA LEU A 138 -18.19 -14.52 -13.36
C LEU A 138 -17.39 -15.72 -13.86
N GLU A 139 -17.42 -16.83 -13.14
CA GLU A 139 -16.92 -18.10 -13.68
C GLU A 139 -17.94 -18.67 -14.68
N LEU A 140 -17.46 -19.01 -15.88
CA LEU A 140 -18.25 -19.61 -16.95
C LEU A 140 -18.18 -21.14 -16.88
N PRO A 141 -19.12 -21.88 -17.51
CA PRO A 141 -19.14 -23.35 -17.46
C PRO A 141 -17.89 -24.04 -18.00
N ASP A 142 -17.10 -23.35 -18.83
CA ASP A 142 -15.82 -23.84 -19.38
C ASP A 142 -14.62 -23.58 -18.44
N GLY A 143 -14.86 -22.99 -17.25
CA GLY A 143 -13.83 -22.65 -16.26
C GLY A 143 -13.12 -21.32 -16.53
N THR A 144 -13.40 -20.66 -17.65
CA THR A 144 -12.91 -19.29 -17.88
C THR A 144 -13.67 -18.28 -17.02
N ARG A 145 -13.08 -17.10 -16.80
CA ARG A 145 -13.70 -16.06 -15.99
C ARG A 145 -13.97 -14.82 -16.80
N ARG A 146 -15.16 -14.26 -16.68
CA ARG A 146 -15.48 -12.95 -17.23
C ARG A 146 -15.27 -11.86 -16.20
N ARG A 147 -14.43 -10.88 -16.55
CA ARG A 147 -14.11 -9.74 -15.69
C ARG A 147 -15.34 -8.86 -15.46
N ARG A 148 -15.65 -8.54 -14.20
CA ARG A 148 -16.77 -7.64 -13.84
C ARG A 148 -16.38 -6.65 -12.73
N PRO A 149 -16.08 -5.38 -13.07
CA PRO A 149 -15.98 -4.31 -12.06
C PRO A 149 -17.26 -4.19 -11.24
N VAL A 150 -17.10 -3.98 -9.94
CA VAL A 150 -18.21 -3.71 -9.03
C VAL A 150 -18.32 -2.21 -8.84
N LEU A 151 -19.56 -1.72 -8.83
CA LEU A 151 -19.90 -0.33 -8.58
C LEU A 151 -20.90 -0.25 -7.42
N GLY A 152 -20.65 0.68 -6.51
CA GLY A 152 -21.59 1.08 -5.47
C GLY A 152 -22.45 2.23 -5.97
N VAL A 153 -23.73 2.20 -5.62
CA VAL A 153 -24.72 3.25 -5.93
C VAL A 153 -25.25 3.78 -4.60
N TYR A 154 -24.92 5.04 -4.32
CA TYR A 154 -25.53 5.80 -3.23
C TYR A 154 -26.70 6.60 -3.78
N ASN A 155 -27.90 6.40 -3.23
CA ASN A 155 -29.12 7.08 -3.63
C ASN A 155 -29.72 7.84 -2.43
N PRO A 156 -29.52 9.18 -2.36
CA PRO A 156 -29.87 9.96 -1.18
C PRO A 156 -31.39 10.02 -0.89
N SER A 157 -32.22 9.82 -1.91
CA SER A 157 -33.69 9.89 -1.79
C SER A 157 -34.38 8.53 -1.90
N GLY A 158 -33.60 7.45 -2.09
CA GLY A 158 -34.13 6.11 -2.26
C GLY A 158 -34.04 5.23 -1.03
N ARG A 159 -34.72 4.09 -1.13
CA ARG A 159 -34.56 2.92 -0.28
C ARG A 159 -34.46 1.72 -1.22
N PRO A 160 -33.38 0.93 -1.16
CA PRO A 160 -32.21 1.08 -0.30
C PRO A 160 -31.34 2.30 -0.64
N VAL A 161 -30.67 2.90 0.36
CA VAL A 161 -29.73 4.02 0.19
C VAL A 161 -28.47 3.55 -0.55
N HIS A 162 -27.91 2.41 -0.17
CA HIS A 162 -26.75 1.79 -0.81
C HIS A 162 -27.17 0.52 -1.58
N ARG A 163 -26.73 0.42 -2.84
CA ARG A 163 -26.81 -0.80 -3.67
C ARG A 163 -25.47 -1.07 -4.32
N PHE A 164 -25.24 -2.31 -4.73
CA PHE A 164 -24.02 -2.73 -5.40
C PHE A 164 -24.38 -3.50 -6.67
N ALA A 165 -23.57 -3.36 -7.71
CA ALA A 165 -23.77 -4.06 -8.96
C ALA A 165 -22.44 -4.48 -9.58
N ALA A 166 -22.39 -5.69 -10.14
CA ALA A 166 -21.30 -6.14 -10.99
C ALA A 166 -21.63 -5.83 -12.45
N VAL A 167 -20.70 -5.24 -13.20
CA VAL A 167 -20.93 -4.83 -14.58
C VAL A 167 -20.05 -5.64 -15.53
N ASP A 168 -20.70 -6.35 -16.46
CA ASP A 168 -20.03 -7.00 -17.58
C ASP A 168 -19.92 -5.98 -18.73
N ILE A 169 -18.72 -5.40 -18.89
CA ILE A 169 -18.46 -4.36 -19.90
C ILE A 169 -18.63 -4.92 -21.32
N ALA A 170 -18.15 -6.14 -21.57
CA ALA A 170 -18.18 -6.76 -22.89
C ALA A 170 -19.62 -7.11 -23.31
N ALA A 171 -20.42 -7.67 -22.39
CA ALA A 171 -21.83 -7.98 -22.66
C ALA A 171 -22.76 -6.76 -22.49
N ARG A 172 -22.26 -5.65 -21.96
CA ARG A 172 -23.04 -4.46 -21.56
C ARG A 172 -24.21 -4.82 -20.63
N LYS A 173 -23.96 -5.66 -19.62
CA LYS A 173 -24.98 -6.14 -18.68
C LYS A 173 -24.65 -5.76 -17.25
N VAL A 174 -25.68 -5.44 -16.48
CA VAL A 174 -25.61 -5.20 -15.05
C VAL A 174 -26.17 -6.41 -14.30
N ALA A 175 -25.46 -6.86 -13.28
CA ALA A 175 -25.90 -7.89 -12.36
C ALA A 175 -25.99 -7.32 -10.94
N TRP A 176 -27.21 -7.11 -10.46
CA TRP A 176 -27.51 -6.57 -9.13
C TRP A 176 -27.47 -7.64 -8.02
N ASP A 177 -27.48 -8.92 -8.39
CA ASP A 177 -27.55 -10.10 -7.54
C ASP A 177 -26.32 -11.01 -7.71
N ALA A 178 -25.20 -10.45 -8.19
CA ALA A 178 -23.98 -11.21 -8.37
C ALA A 178 -23.42 -11.72 -7.03
N ARG A 179 -22.93 -12.96 -7.04
CA ARG A 179 -22.24 -13.55 -5.88
C ARG A 179 -21.08 -12.67 -5.42
N GLY A 180 -20.98 -12.45 -4.12
CA GLY A 180 -19.90 -11.66 -3.50
C GLY A 180 -20.19 -10.16 -3.41
N LEU A 181 -21.34 -9.70 -3.91
CA LEU A 181 -21.82 -8.35 -3.64
C LEU A 181 -22.35 -8.23 -2.20
N HIS A 182 -22.25 -7.04 -1.64
CA HIS A 182 -22.92 -6.70 -0.40
C HIS A 182 -24.43 -6.58 -0.61
N GLU A 183 -25.19 -6.97 0.41
CA GLU A 183 -26.62 -6.73 0.45
C GLU A 183 -26.93 -5.22 0.41
N PRO A 184 -28.03 -4.82 -0.24
CA PRO A 184 -28.48 -3.43 -0.18
C PRO A 184 -28.78 -3.00 1.26
N SER A 185 -28.50 -1.74 1.58
CA SER A 185 -28.62 -1.23 2.94
C SER A 185 -29.12 0.20 2.99
N ASP A 186 -29.81 0.54 4.07
CA ASP A 186 -30.19 1.89 4.46
C ASP A 186 -29.30 2.47 5.58
N ASN A 187 -28.39 1.65 6.12
CA ASN A 187 -27.51 2.04 7.20
C ASN A 187 -26.30 2.81 6.66
N ASP A 188 -25.92 3.85 7.40
CA ASP A 188 -24.78 4.70 7.11
C ASP A 188 -24.04 5.04 8.42
N CYS A 189 -22.72 4.91 8.37
CA CYS A 189 -21.80 5.51 9.32
C CYS A 189 -20.78 6.32 8.53
N GLU A 190 -20.06 7.21 9.20
CA GLU A 190 -19.28 8.30 8.60
C GLU A 190 -20.15 9.41 7.99
N GLU A 191 -19.66 10.65 8.12
CA GLU A 191 -20.43 11.82 7.70
C GLU A 191 -20.30 12.11 6.19
N ARG A 192 -19.18 11.74 5.57
CA ARG A 192 -18.78 12.20 4.23
C ARG A 192 -19.18 11.23 3.13
N LEU A 193 -19.75 11.74 2.04
CA LEU A 193 -20.19 10.89 0.94
C LEU A 193 -19.02 10.23 0.22
N PRO A 194 -19.20 9.01 -0.32
CA PRO A 194 -18.19 8.41 -1.17
C PRO A 194 -17.96 9.27 -2.42
N ARG A 195 -16.74 9.21 -2.95
CA ARG A 195 -16.39 9.91 -4.19
C ARG A 195 -16.85 9.13 -5.42
N GLY A 196 -17.26 9.87 -6.44
CA GLY A 196 -17.67 9.27 -7.71
C GLY A 196 -16.48 8.65 -8.43
N VAL A 197 -16.69 7.55 -9.17
CA VAL A 197 -15.62 6.93 -9.98
C VAL A 197 -15.02 7.86 -11.05
N ASP A 198 -15.68 8.98 -11.31
CA ASP A 198 -15.30 9.98 -12.32
C ASP A 198 -14.77 11.28 -11.69
N SER A 199 -14.61 11.36 -10.35
CA SER A 199 -14.35 12.64 -9.67
C SER A 199 -12.88 12.99 -9.45
N ILE A 200 -11.96 12.02 -9.61
CA ILE A 200 -10.52 12.24 -9.42
C ILE A 200 -9.81 11.86 -10.72
N GLU A 201 -9.13 12.84 -11.32
CA GLU A 201 -8.27 12.63 -12.48
C GLU A 201 -6.82 12.49 -12.06
N ASP A 202 -6.14 11.53 -12.65
CA ASP A 202 -4.69 11.39 -12.51
C ASP A 202 -3.97 12.51 -13.28
N GLN A 203 -3.32 13.42 -12.56
CA GLN A 203 -2.55 14.51 -13.15
C GLN A 203 -1.11 14.11 -13.53
N GLY A 204 -0.74 12.83 -13.39
CA GLY A 204 0.61 12.33 -13.63
C GLY A 204 1.61 12.82 -12.58
N GLY A 205 2.88 12.98 -12.99
CA GLY A 205 3.97 13.42 -12.13
C GLY A 205 5.13 12.43 -12.09
N HIS A 206 6.21 12.81 -11.40
CA HIS A 206 7.34 11.91 -11.18
C HIS A 206 6.95 10.79 -10.21
N ALA A 207 7.40 9.57 -10.47
CA ALA A 207 7.18 8.41 -9.58
C ALA A 207 7.92 8.56 -8.24
N ALA A 208 9.09 9.21 -8.27
CA ALA A 208 9.95 9.39 -7.12
C ALA A 208 10.71 10.73 -7.15
N VAL A 209 11.09 11.20 -5.98
CA VAL A 209 11.95 12.37 -5.79
C VAL A 209 13.01 12.08 -4.75
N ARG A 210 14.17 12.71 -4.88
CA ARG A 210 15.14 12.84 -3.80
C ARG A 210 14.75 14.04 -2.96
N VAL A 211 14.67 13.83 -1.65
CA VAL A 211 14.39 14.86 -0.66
C VAL A 211 15.65 15.07 0.18
N ARG A 212 16.05 16.33 0.38
CA ARG A 212 17.13 16.70 1.28
C ARG A 212 16.65 17.75 2.27
N VAL A 213 16.99 17.57 3.55
CA VAL A 213 16.67 18.52 4.63
C VAL A 213 17.98 19.12 5.12
N VAL A 214 18.18 20.40 4.89
CA VAL A 214 19.46 21.08 5.16
C VAL A 214 19.24 22.26 6.10
N ARG A 215 19.99 22.31 7.22
CA ARG A 215 19.96 23.45 8.14
C ARG A 215 20.71 24.66 7.56
N ALA A 216 20.33 25.85 8.01
CA ALA A 216 21.14 27.04 7.88
C ALA A 216 22.57 26.78 8.41
N GLY A 217 23.57 26.89 7.52
CA GLY A 217 24.97 26.51 7.80
C GLY A 217 25.46 25.30 7.00
N GLY A 218 24.58 24.61 6.27
CA GLY A 218 24.94 23.55 5.32
C GLY A 218 24.96 22.13 5.90
N GLU A 219 24.49 21.95 7.15
CA GLU A 219 24.35 20.62 7.74
C GLU A 219 23.14 19.89 7.11
N GLU A 220 23.41 18.82 6.36
CA GLU A 220 22.37 17.92 5.83
C GLU A 220 21.91 16.96 6.94
N LEU A 221 20.64 17.09 7.35
CA LEU A 221 20.02 16.21 8.34
C LEU A 221 19.51 14.93 7.70
N TRP A 222 18.74 15.07 6.62
CA TRP A 222 18.08 13.95 5.95
C TRP A 222 18.36 13.97 4.46
N ASN A 223 18.56 12.79 3.88
CA ASN A 223 18.68 12.58 2.45
C ASN A 223 18.09 11.22 2.12
N LEU A 224 17.08 11.20 1.27
CA LEU A 224 16.30 10.00 0.97
C LEU A 224 15.63 10.12 -0.39
N VAL A 225 15.27 8.98 -0.97
CA VAL A 225 14.33 8.92 -2.08
C VAL A 225 12.94 8.64 -1.50
N VAL A 226 11.94 9.39 -1.96
CA VAL A 226 10.53 9.19 -1.63
C VAL A 226 9.83 8.74 -2.90
N VAL A 227 9.05 7.66 -2.81
CA VAL A 227 8.27 7.09 -3.91
C VAL A 227 6.78 7.30 -3.61
N ARG A 228 6.01 7.68 -4.62
CA ARG A 228 4.57 7.90 -4.50
C ARG A 228 3.83 6.61 -4.21
N PRO A 229 2.69 6.66 -3.49
CA PRO A 229 1.84 5.51 -3.27
C PRO A 229 1.51 4.71 -4.52
N ARG A 230 1.16 5.38 -5.63
CA ARG A 230 0.83 4.68 -6.88
C ARG A 230 1.99 3.91 -7.52
N ASP A 231 3.22 4.35 -7.29
CA ASP A 231 4.46 3.81 -7.86
C ASP A 231 5.26 2.96 -6.86
N SER A 232 4.79 2.84 -5.62
CA SER A 232 5.49 2.19 -4.53
C SER A 232 5.55 0.66 -4.67
N ALA A 233 6.65 0.05 -4.22
CA ALA A 233 6.86 -1.38 -4.29
C ALA A 233 6.03 -2.17 -3.26
N PRO A 234 5.66 -3.44 -3.50
CA PRO A 234 5.83 -4.15 -4.75
C PRO A 234 4.75 -3.79 -5.77
N GLN A 235 5.17 -3.57 -7.02
CA GLN A 235 4.26 -3.26 -8.12
C GLN A 235 3.57 -4.51 -8.69
N TRP A 236 4.18 -5.70 -8.53
CA TRP A 236 3.70 -6.94 -9.13
C TRP A 236 2.39 -7.46 -8.50
N ASN A 237 2.02 -7.05 -7.28
CA ASN A 237 0.75 -7.45 -6.65
C ASN A 237 -0.40 -6.46 -6.91
N GLY A 238 -0.12 -5.32 -7.57
CA GLY A 238 -1.11 -4.29 -7.90
C GLY A 238 -1.70 -3.51 -6.72
N LYS A 239 -1.09 -3.58 -5.53
CA LYS A 239 -1.61 -2.94 -4.31
C LYS A 239 -0.77 -1.75 -3.83
N GLY A 240 0.54 -1.73 -4.13
CA GLY A 240 1.47 -0.72 -3.60
C GLY A 240 1.57 -0.74 -2.07
N SER A 241 2.23 0.26 -1.49
CA SER A 241 2.65 0.26 -0.09
C SER A 241 2.55 1.61 0.62
N GLY A 242 1.70 2.52 0.12
CA GLY A 242 1.65 3.90 0.57
C GLY A 242 2.92 4.68 0.18
N VAL A 243 3.20 5.78 0.88
CA VAL A 243 4.45 6.51 0.67
C VAL A 243 5.61 5.61 1.06
N GLU A 244 6.49 5.33 0.09
CA GLU A 244 7.66 4.49 0.31
C GLU A 244 8.91 5.37 0.44
N LEU A 245 9.77 5.06 1.41
CA LEU A 245 11.07 5.69 1.60
C LEU A 245 12.18 4.73 1.15
N ARG A 246 13.19 5.23 0.45
CA ARG A 246 14.39 4.49 0.05
C ARG A 246 15.65 5.29 0.37
N GLU A 247 16.74 4.57 0.61
CA GLU A 247 18.06 5.14 0.89
C GLU A 247 18.05 6.21 2.00
N VAL A 248 17.31 5.97 3.09
CA VAL A 248 17.09 6.94 4.15
C VAL A 248 18.39 7.16 4.92
N ARG A 249 18.98 8.34 4.76
CA ARG A 249 20.21 8.75 5.44
C ARG A 249 19.93 9.84 6.46
N TYR A 250 20.46 9.65 7.66
CA TYR A 250 20.51 10.67 8.71
C TYR A 250 21.95 11.14 8.90
N ARG A 251 22.22 12.43 8.69
CA ARG A 251 23.56 13.03 8.77
C ARG A 251 24.62 12.24 7.98
N GLY A 252 24.27 11.85 6.76
CA GLY A 252 25.11 11.09 5.83
C GLY A 252 25.18 9.57 6.06
N ARG A 253 24.74 9.07 7.22
CA ARG A 253 24.73 7.63 7.53
C ARG A 253 23.43 6.99 7.04
N LEU A 254 23.54 5.89 6.30
CA LEU A 254 22.38 5.08 5.90
C LEU A 254 21.73 4.45 7.14
N VAL A 255 20.41 4.47 7.19
CA VAL A 255 19.60 3.94 8.30
C VAL A 255 18.64 2.88 7.78
N LEU A 256 17.87 3.21 6.73
CA LEU A 256 16.94 2.29 6.09
C LEU A 256 17.24 2.25 4.59
N ARG A 257 17.40 1.06 4.04
CA ARG A 257 17.45 0.85 2.59
C ARG A 257 16.10 1.15 1.95
N GLN A 258 15.05 0.63 2.57
CA GLN A 258 13.67 0.72 2.13
C GLN A 258 12.74 0.65 3.34
N ALA A 259 11.69 1.47 3.36
CA ALA A 259 10.67 1.47 4.39
C ALA A 259 9.31 1.83 3.81
N HIS A 260 8.32 0.97 4.00
CA HIS A 260 6.97 1.10 3.43
C HIS A 260 5.96 0.17 4.12
N VAL A 261 4.68 0.29 3.80
CA VAL A 261 3.59 -0.57 4.32
C VAL A 261 3.04 -1.44 3.19
N PRO A 262 3.67 -2.53 2.76
CA PRO A 262 3.22 -3.26 1.57
C PRO A 262 1.96 -4.11 1.81
N ILE A 263 1.50 -4.21 3.05
CA ILE A 263 0.37 -5.05 3.43
C ILE A 263 -0.56 -4.32 4.40
N LEU A 264 -1.84 -4.31 4.05
CA LEU A 264 -2.93 -3.84 4.88
C LEU A 264 -4.09 -4.84 4.80
N ASN A 265 -4.48 -5.38 5.95
CA ASN A 265 -5.55 -6.37 6.02
C ASN A 265 -6.67 -5.89 6.93
N VAL A 266 -7.89 -6.27 6.59
CA VAL A 266 -9.08 -5.95 7.38
C VAL A 266 -9.90 -7.20 7.64
N LEU A 267 -10.36 -7.40 8.87
CA LEU A 267 -11.30 -8.45 9.24
C LEU A 267 -12.48 -7.85 10.01
N TYR A 268 -13.67 -8.09 9.48
CA TYR A 268 -14.94 -7.77 10.16
C TYR A 268 -15.35 -8.89 11.10
N ASP A 269 -16.11 -8.53 12.14
CA ASP A 269 -16.68 -9.50 13.09
C ASP A 269 -17.63 -10.53 12.43
N ASP A 270 -18.17 -10.21 11.25
CA ASP A 270 -19.01 -11.12 10.45
C ASP A 270 -18.20 -12.07 9.55
N GLY A 271 -16.87 -12.03 9.62
CA GLY A 271 -15.96 -12.89 8.85
C GLY A 271 -15.62 -12.38 7.45
N VAL A 272 -16.21 -11.28 6.99
CA VAL A 272 -15.77 -10.64 5.73
C VAL A 272 -14.37 -10.05 5.94
N SER A 273 -13.50 -10.25 4.96
CA SER A 273 -12.10 -9.83 5.08
C SER A 273 -11.56 -9.26 3.79
N TYR A 274 -10.59 -8.34 3.93
CA TYR A 274 -9.97 -7.64 2.82
C TYR A 274 -8.45 -7.53 2.93
N ARG A 275 -7.83 -7.40 1.75
CA ARG A 275 -6.44 -7.00 1.50
C ARG A 275 -6.47 -5.69 0.75
N ASP A 276 -6.42 -4.60 1.49
CA ASP A 276 -6.62 -3.28 0.94
C ASP A 276 -5.38 -2.84 0.17
N TRP A 277 -5.62 -2.04 -0.86
CA TRP A 277 -4.57 -1.44 -1.66
C TRP A 277 -4.21 -0.07 -1.08
N GLN A 278 -2.96 0.32 -1.29
CA GLN A 278 -2.37 1.54 -0.74
C GLN A 278 -1.74 2.38 -1.86
N ASN A 279 -2.18 2.15 -3.11
CA ASN A 279 -1.75 2.87 -4.31
C ASN A 279 -2.82 3.81 -4.89
N GLY A 280 -4.02 3.84 -4.30
CA GLY A 280 -5.09 4.74 -4.70
C GLY A 280 -4.95 6.08 -4.00
N GLU A 281 -4.23 7.03 -4.58
CA GLU A 281 -4.12 8.38 -4.01
C GLU A 281 -5.44 9.14 -4.15
N THR A 282 -5.93 9.72 -3.05
CA THR A 282 -7.11 10.60 -3.03
C THR A 282 -6.70 12.06 -2.79
N LEU A 283 -7.68 12.95 -2.79
CA LEU A 283 -7.51 14.37 -2.53
C LEU A 283 -7.39 14.64 -1.03
N PHE A 284 -6.59 15.64 -0.69
CA PHE A 284 -6.53 16.23 0.65
C PHE A 284 -6.04 17.69 0.55
N ARG A 285 -6.09 18.43 1.66
CA ARG A 285 -5.73 19.85 1.68
C ARG A 285 -4.23 19.99 1.89
N ALA A 286 -3.55 20.51 0.88
CA ALA A 286 -2.13 20.83 0.96
C ALA A 286 -1.84 22.15 0.25
N HIS A 287 -1.32 23.12 1.01
CA HIS A 287 -1.02 24.46 0.52
C HIS A 287 0.49 24.67 0.43
N GLY A 288 0.96 25.09 -0.74
CA GLY A 288 2.39 25.30 -0.98
C GLY A 288 2.74 25.42 -2.44
N SER A 289 3.93 24.94 -2.79
CA SER A 289 4.45 24.95 -4.16
C SER A 289 4.77 23.53 -4.63
N ASP A 290 4.72 23.32 -5.94
CA ASP A 290 5.01 22.03 -6.57
C ASP A 290 6.35 22.11 -7.31
N PRO A 291 7.51 22.05 -6.59
CA PRO A 291 8.81 22.40 -7.15
C PRO A 291 9.27 21.49 -8.30
N VAL A 292 8.66 20.30 -8.40
CA VAL A 292 8.95 19.29 -9.43
C VAL A 292 7.67 18.88 -10.20
N GLY A 293 6.63 19.72 -10.15
CA GLY A 293 5.36 19.47 -10.81
C GLY A 293 4.41 18.53 -10.05
N ASN A 294 3.39 18.04 -10.77
CA ASN A 294 2.24 17.33 -10.19
C ASN A 294 2.66 16.17 -9.28
N GLY A 295 1.90 15.98 -8.20
CA GLY A 295 2.08 14.88 -7.25
C GLY A 295 3.07 15.13 -6.12
N TRP A 296 3.77 16.28 -6.11
CA TRP A 296 4.78 16.62 -5.10
C TRP A 296 4.60 18.04 -4.62
N ARG A 297 4.14 18.22 -3.38
CA ARG A 297 3.91 19.55 -2.81
C ARG A 297 4.81 19.81 -1.61
N LEU A 298 5.59 20.89 -1.67
CA LEU A 298 6.28 21.45 -0.52
C LEU A 298 5.38 22.50 0.13
N CYS A 299 4.85 22.16 1.31
CA CYS A 299 3.82 22.95 1.98
C CYS A 299 4.39 24.06 2.88
N ASP A 300 3.76 25.22 2.84
CA ASP A 300 4.08 26.38 3.69
C ASP A 300 3.46 26.30 5.10
N ARG A 301 2.49 25.39 5.26
CA ARG A 301 1.80 25.06 6.52
C ARG A 301 1.54 23.55 6.58
N PRO A 302 1.22 22.98 7.76
CA PRO A 302 0.91 21.57 7.87
C PRO A 302 -0.21 21.16 6.90
N PRO A 303 -0.04 20.09 6.10
CA PRO A 303 -1.12 19.53 5.30
C PRO A 303 -2.21 18.94 6.20
N GLU A 304 -3.46 18.98 5.74
CA GLU A 304 -4.63 18.47 6.45
C GLU A 304 -5.26 17.34 5.62
N THR A 305 -5.06 16.11 6.09
CA THR A 305 -5.77 14.92 5.62
C THR A 305 -7.12 14.81 6.30
N ILE A 306 -7.92 13.79 5.98
CA ILE A 306 -9.18 13.47 6.65
C ILE A 306 -9.06 13.40 8.19
N LEU A 307 -7.89 13.05 8.72
CA LEU A 307 -7.68 12.99 10.17
C LEU A 307 -7.57 14.36 10.83
N GLU A 308 -7.11 15.38 10.11
CA GLU A 308 -7.07 16.77 10.59
C GLU A 308 -8.31 17.55 10.17
N ALA A 309 -8.76 17.35 8.94
CA ALA A 309 -9.84 18.06 8.29
C ALA A 309 -11.25 17.57 8.71
N GLY A 310 -11.38 16.29 9.07
CA GLY A 310 -12.68 15.62 9.22
C GLY A 310 -13.40 15.35 7.89
N ASP A 311 -12.69 15.49 6.76
CA ASP A 311 -13.15 15.14 5.42
C ASP A 311 -11.98 14.91 4.46
N ASP A 312 -12.22 14.17 3.37
CA ASP A 312 -11.24 13.87 2.32
C ASP A 312 -11.29 14.90 1.17
N GLU A 313 -11.78 16.13 1.42
CA GLU A 313 -11.80 17.19 0.41
C GLU A 313 -10.43 17.85 0.27
N GLY A 314 -10.17 18.40 -0.91
CA GLY A 314 -8.93 19.11 -1.17
C GLY A 314 -8.65 19.27 -2.66
N ASP A 315 -7.52 19.90 -2.94
CA ASP A 315 -7.05 20.19 -4.30
C ASP A 315 -5.75 19.45 -4.65
N PHE A 316 -5.25 18.61 -3.73
CA PHE A 316 -3.97 17.95 -3.89
C PHE A 316 -4.09 16.43 -3.86
N GLN A 317 -3.56 15.79 -4.90
CA GLN A 317 -3.37 14.35 -5.00
C GLN A 317 -1.87 14.06 -5.14
N GLY A 318 -1.29 13.32 -4.21
CA GLY A 318 0.14 13.00 -4.22
C GLY A 318 0.77 13.01 -2.83
N VAL A 319 2.04 13.41 -2.75
CA VAL A 319 2.82 13.46 -1.51
C VAL A 319 3.09 14.91 -1.11
N ALA A 320 2.64 15.28 0.08
CA ALA A 320 2.86 16.58 0.69
C ALA A 320 4.00 16.50 1.70
N LEU A 321 4.91 17.49 1.65
CA LEU A 321 6.06 17.62 2.52
C LEU A 321 5.97 18.91 3.31
N HIS A 322 6.14 18.83 4.63
CA HIS A 322 6.14 20.02 5.49
C HIS A 322 7.15 19.85 6.63
N HIS A 323 8.05 20.81 6.81
CA HIS A 323 8.94 20.85 7.97
C HIS A 323 8.44 21.89 8.98
N ASP A 324 8.15 21.47 10.21
CA ASP A 324 7.57 22.33 11.26
C ASP A 324 8.62 23.10 12.08
N GLY A 325 9.90 23.01 11.70
CA GLY A 325 11.04 23.48 12.46
C GLY A 325 11.65 22.45 13.42
N ARG A 326 11.08 21.25 13.53
CA ARG A 326 11.60 20.13 14.35
C ARG A 326 11.53 18.78 13.64
N GLU A 327 10.60 18.58 12.72
CA GLU A 327 10.49 17.36 11.92
C GLU A 327 9.96 17.65 10.52
N LEU A 328 10.42 16.85 9.54
CA LEU A 328 9.81 16.77 8.22
C LEU A 328 8.67 15.75 8.26
N ARG A 329 7.44 16.17 7.98
CA ARG A 329 6.30 15.31 7.66
C ARG A 329 6.26 15.04 6.16
N ILE A 330 6.09 13.79 5.77
CA ILE A 330 5.90 13.32 4.39
C ILE A 330 4.61 12.51 4.39
N VAL A 331 3.55 13.01 3.77
CA VAL A 331 2.21 12.44 3.91
C VAL A 331 1.44 12.36 2.60
N SER A 332 0.64 11.31 2.46
CA SER A 332 -0.36 11.16 1.42
C SER A 332 -1.64 10.58 1.99
N GLU A 333 -2.79 11.04 1.49
CA GLU A 333 -4.08 10.42 1.74
C GLU A 333 -4.43 9.42 0.63
N LEU A 334 -4.90 8.25 1.03
CA LEU A 334 -5.16 7.11 0.18
C LEU A 334 -6.62 6.67 0.30
N GLU A 335 -7.13 5.99 -0.73
CA GLU A 335 -8.43 5.35 -0.72
C GLU A 335 -8.35 3.87 -1.13
N ALA A 336 -9.15 3.04 -0.44
CA ALA A 336 -9.47 1.69 -0.84
C ALA A 336 -10.97 1.43 -0.69
N GLY A 337 -11.71 1.60 -1.78
CA GLY A 337 -13.18 1.55 -1.74
C GLY A 337 -13.73 2.63 -0.82
N TRP A 338 -14.46 2.23 0.23
CA TRP A 338 -14.99 3.15 1.25
C TRP A 338 -13.99 3.53 2.34
N TYR A 339 -12.78 2.97 2.36
CA TYR A 339 -11.76 3.35 3.33
C TYR A 339 -10.99 4.58 2.88
N ARG A 340 -10.51 5.33 3.88
CA ARG A 340 -9.50 6.36 3.74
C ARG A 340 -8.34 6.02 4.65
N TYR A 341 -7.13 6.13 4.11
CA TYR A 341 -5.91 5.90 4.87
C TYR A 341 -4.96 7.06 4.77
N VAL A 342 -4.16 7.24 5.82
CA VAL A 342 -3.13 8.28 5.84
C VAL A 342 -1.78 7.62 6.01
N SER A 343 -0.98 7.64 4.94
CA SER A 343 0.40 7.19 4.96
C SER A 343 1.29 8.37 5.37
N ASP A 344 1.77 8.39 6.61
CA ASP A 344 2.46 9.54 7.22
C ASP A 344 3.83 9.12 7.79
N TRP A 345 4.90 9.70 7.26
CA TRP A 345 6.25 9.56 7.80
C TRP A 345 6.70 10.87 8.43
N ARG A 346 7.20 10.84 9.65
CA ARG A 346 7.79 12.02 10.31
C ARG A 346 9.24 11.78 10.67
N LEU A 347 10.12 12.60 10.11
CA LEU A 347 11.57 12.51 10.24
C LEU A 347 12.04 13.69 11.08
N ALA A 348 12.29 13.44 12.36
CA ALA A 348 12.68 14.47 13.31
C ALA A 348 14.13 14.89 13.15
N ASP A 349 14.41 16.15 13.43
CA ASP A 349 15.75 16.75 13.39
C ASP A 349 16.78 16.07 14.29
N ASN A 350 16.32 15.33 15.31
CA ASN A 350 17.15 14.56 16.23
C ASN A 350 17.36 13.10 15.79
N GLY A 351 16.88 12.72 14.61
CA GLY A 351 17.06 11.39 14.03
C GLY A 351 15.93 10.41 14.33
N VAL A 352 14.93 10.78 15.14
CA VAL A 352 13.75 9.92 15.37
C VAL A 352 12.92 9.83 14.09
N ILE A 353 12.54 8.61 13.70
CA ILE A 353 11.64 8.35 12.56
C ILE A 353 10.32 7.82 13.11
N ARG A 354 9.20 8.41 12.66
CA ARG A 354 7.85 8.05 13.09
C ARG A 354 7.01 7.62 11.89
N PRO A 355 7.05 6.34 11.52
CA PRO A 355 6.02 5.74 10.66
C PRO A 355 4.64 5.83 11.34
N ARG A 356 3.65 6.37 10.64
CA ARG A 356 2.26 6.45 11.09
C ARG A 356 1.34 6.00 9.98
N PHE A 357 0.34 5.20 10.35
CA PHE A 357 -0.72 4.80 9.45
C PHE A 357 -2.06 5.17 10.07
N GLY A 358 -2.80 6.01 9.34
CA GLY A 358 -4.09 6.54 9.77
C GLY A 358 -5.27 5.82 9.13
N PHE A 359 -6.41 5.74 9.83
CA PHE A 359 -7.63 5.09 9.36
C PHE A 359 -8.84 6.02 9.45
N ALA A 360 -9.59 6.14 8.37
CA ALA A 360 -10.89 6.78 8.35
C ALA A 360 -11.77 6.13 7.27
N GLY A 361 -12.97 6.64 7.05
CA GLY A 361 -13.88 6.13 6.06
C GLY A 361 -14.74 7.21 5.43
N VAL A 362 -15.42 6.81 4.35
CA VAL A 362 -16.56 7.53 3.80
C VAL A 362 -17.84 6.75 4.08
N ARG A 363 -18.96 7.43 3.89
CA ARG A 363 -20.30 6.97 4.19
C ARG A 363 -20.56 5.63 3.53
N ASN A 364 -20.74 4.60 4.37
CA ASN A 364 -21.02 3.26 3.92
C ASN A 364 -21.64 2.41 5.02
N PRO A 365 -22.51 1.44 4.71
CA PRO A 365 -22.98 0.47 5.70
C PRO A 365 -21.86 -0.37 6.32
N ARG A 366 -20.77 -0.63 5.59
CA ARG A 366 -19.66 -1.45 6.09
C ARG A 366 -18.75 -0.70 7.06
N THR A 367 -18.67 0.62 7.05
CA THR A 367 -17.85 1.36 8.04
C THR A 367 -18.48 1.32 9.44
N CYS A 368 -19.81 1.12 9.54
CA CYS A 368 -20.51 0.92 10.80
C CYS A 368 -20.10 -0.33 11.58
N MET A 369 -19.72 -1.37 10.85
CA MET A 369 -19.52 -2.68 11.46
C MET A 369 -18.20 -2.68 12.19
N ARG A 370 -18.14 -3.33 13.34
CA ARG A 370 -16.89 -3.50 14.07
C ARG A 370 -15.90 -4.35 13.25
N HIS A 371 -14.66 -3.90 13.18
CA HIS A 371 -13.61 -4.57 12.41
C HIS A 371 -12.21 -4.21 12.87
N HIS A 372 -11.24 -5.02 12.47
CA HIS A 372 -9.83 -4.85 12.78
C HIS A 372 -9.02 -4.56 11.53
N HIS A 373 -8.19 -3.52 11.58
CA HIS A 373 -7.16 -3.22 10.58
C HIS A 373 -5.79 -3.68 11.08
N HIS A 374 -4.98 -4.24 10.19
CA HIS A 374 -3.60 -4.63 10.47
C HIS A 374 -2.69 -4.05 9.38
N ALA A 375 -1.92 -3.02 9.73
CA ALA A 375 -0.93 -2.40 8.86
C ALA A 375 0.45 -2.98 9.16
N TYR A 376 1.14 -3.47 8.13
CA TYR A 376 2.45 -4.10 8.28
C TYR A 376 3.52 -3.28 7.57
N TRP A 377 4.39 -2.65 8.34
CA TRP A 377 5.60 -2.03 7.83
C TRP A 377 6.66 -3.09 7.55
N ARG A 378 7.37 -2.94 6.43
CA ARG A 378 8.64 -3.60 6.16
C ARG A 378 9.74 -2.56 6.31
N PHE A 379 10.66 -2.77 7.26
CA PHE A 379 11.84 -1.95 7.50
C PHE A 379 13.09 -2.74 7.12
N ASP A 380 13.72 -2.31 6.04
CA ASP A 380 14.99 -2.85 5.57
C ASP A 380 16.12 -2.02 6.20
N PHE A 381 16.66 -2.49 7.32
CA PHE A 381 17.67 -1.76 8.09
C PHE A 381 19.05 -1.99 7.48
N ASP A 382 19.74 -0.89 7.16
CA ASP A 382 21.12 -0.88 6.67
C ASP A 382 21.92 0.14 7.50
N ILE A 383 22.17 -0.14 8.78
CA ILE A 383 22.77 0.86 9.67
C ILE A 383 24.26 1.04 9.32
N GLY A 384 24.55 2.04 8.48
CA GLY A 384 25.89 2.23 7.92
C GLY A 384 26.24 1.23 6.80
N GLY A 385 25.29 0.41 6.35
CA GLY A 385 25.43 -0.61 5.32
C GLY A 385 24.69 -1.91 5.70
N ALA A 386 24.62 -2.88 4.80
CA ALA A 386 23.88 -4.14 4.97
C ALA A 386 24.59 -5.24 5.78
N ALA A 387 25.82 -4.99 6.23
CA ALA A 387 26.60 -6.01 6.93
C ALA A 387 26.63 -5.71 8.42
N SER A 388 26.70 -6.77 9.23
CA SER A 388 26.88 -6.67 10.68
C SER A 388 25.69 -6.14 11.48
N ASP A 389 24.51 -5.99 10.87
CA ASP A 389 23.29 -5.69 11.61
C ASP A 389 22.86 -6.87 12.49
N THR A 390 22.31 -6.54 13.65
CA THR A 390 21.74 -7.50 14.59
C THR A 390 20.52 -6.91 15.26
N VAL A 391 19.59 -7.76 15.64
CA VAL A 391 18.38 -7.36 16.35
C VAL A 391 18.35 -7.96 17.75
N GLU A 392 17.98 -7.14 18.72
CA GLU A 392 17.80 -7.53 20.10
C GLU A 392 16.38 -7.21 20.59
N GLN A 393 15.94 -8.00 21.55
CA GLN A 393 14.67 -7.82 22.24
C GLN A 393 14.91 -7.44 23.69
N LEU A 394 14.13 -6.48 24.19
CA LEU A 394 14.08 -6.12 25.59
C LEU A 394 13.07 -7.03 26.32
N GLY A 395 13.58 -7.87 27.22
CA GLY A 395 12.77 -8.72 28.08
C GLY A 395 12.09 -7.98 29.23
N ALA A 396 11.15 -8.64 29.91
CA ALA A 396 10.53 -8.11 31.13
C ALA A 396 11.52 -7.84 32.27
N ASP A 397 12.66 -8.53 32.30
CA ASP A 397 13.75 -8.34 33.26
C ASP A 397 14.63 -7.11 32.96
N GLY A 398 14.32 -6.38 31.89
CA GLY A 398 15.06 -5.19 31.46
C GLY A 398 16.38 -5.51 30.73
N ARG A 399 16.64 -6.78 30.38
CA ARG A 399 17.84 -7.16 29.63
C ARG A 399 17.57 -7.25 28.13
N TRP A 400 18.57 -6.84 27.36
CA TRP A 400 18.61 -7.04 25.92
C TRP A 400 19.14 -8.43 25.59
N THR A 401 18.41 -9.16 24.76
CA THR A 401 18.81 -10.49 24.26
C THR A 401 18.85 -10.46 22.74
N THR A 402 19.95 -10.93 22.16
CA THR A 402 20.12 -11.02 20.70
C THR A 402 19.23 -12.12 20.13
N ILE A 403 18.52 -11.78 19.05
CA ILE A 403 17.78 -12.75 18.25
C ILE A 403 18.73 -13.24 17.15
N VAL A 404 19.14 -14.50 17.26
CA VAL A 404 20.18 -15.07 16.38
C VAL A 404 19.59 -15.66 15.09
N ARG A 405 18.35 -16.16 15.14
CA ARG A 405 17.68 -16.77 13.98
C ARG A 405 16.37 -16.08 13.68
N GLU A 406 15.96 -16.20 12.42
CA GLU A 406 14.66 -15.71 11.97
C GLU A 406 13.52 -16.19 12.86
N THR A 407 12.58 -15.28 13.12
CA THR A 407 11.50 -15.56 14.05
C THR A 407 10.41 -14.51 13.98
N SER A 408 9.22 -14.84 14.52
CA SER A 408 8.14 -13.90 14.76
C SER A 408 7.93 -13.65 16.25
N ARG A 409 7.31 -12.52 16.60
CA ARG A 409 7.00 -12.15 17.98
C ARG A 409 5.59 -11.60 18.09
N ARG A 410 4.88 -12.03 19.13
CA ARG A 410 3.72 -11.32 19.65
C ARG A 410 4.15 -10.44 20.82
N ARG A 411 3.63 -9.21 20.88
CA ARG A 411 3.84 -8.28 22.00
C ARG A 411 3.10 -8.81 23.22
N GLY A 412 3.82 -8.97 24.32
CA GLY A 412 3.30 -9.47 25.59
C GLY A 412 3.96 -8.74 26.76
N PRO A 413 3.62 -9.07 28.00
CA PRO A 413 4.33 -8.57 29.18
C PRO A 413 5.85 -8.79 29.11
N ASP A 414 6.26 -9.88 28.45
CA ASP A 414 7.65 -10.35 28.33
C ASP A 414 8.42 -9.74 27.15
N VAL A 415 7.74 -9.03 26.23
CA VAL A 415 8.33 -8.45 25.03
C VAL A 415 7.94 -6.98 24.96
N ARG A 416 8.85 -6.10 25.38
CA ARG A 416 8.55 -4.66 25.48
C ARG A 416 8.91 -3.91 24.23
N GLU A 417 10.11 -4.13 23.72
CA GLU A 417 10.71 -3.36 22.63
C GLU A 417 11.75 -4.20 21.90
N TRP A 418 12.13 -3.72 20.71
CA TRP A 418 13.25 -4.26 19.96
C TRP A 418 14.25 -3.14 19.65
N ARG A 419 15.46 -3.53 19.27
CA ARG A 419 16.41 -2.60 18.66
C ARG A 419 17.25 -3.30 17.60
N VAL A 420 17.51 -2.59 16.52
CA VAL A 420 18.46 -2.99 15.49
C VAL A 420 19.73 -2.18 15.68
N ARG A 421 20.89 -2.81 15.59
CA ARG A 421 22.20 -2.14 15.68
C ARG A 421 23.19 -2.76 14.72
N ASP A 422 24.10 -1.94 14.24
CA ASP A 422 25.33 -2.41 13.60
C ASP A 422 26.34 -2.83 14.69
N LYS A 423 26.84 -4.06 14.62
CA LYS A 423 27.76 -4.62 15.61
C LYS A 423 29.13 -3.95 15.61
N VAL A 424 29.51 -3.31 14.49
CA VAL A 424 30.85 -2.70 14.35
C VAL A 424 30.86 -1.29 14.93
N SER A 425 29.92 -0.44 14.51
CA SER A 425 29.85 0.96 14.93
C SER A 425 29.07 1.17 16.23
N GLY A 426 28.21 0.22 16.61
CA GLY A 426 27.30 0.34 17.75
C GLY A 426 26.11 1.28 17.50
N ALA A 427 26.03 1.92 16.34
CA ALA A 427 24.89 2.74 15.95
C ALA A 427 23.66 1.85 15.71
N GLY A 428 22.47 2.43 15.86
CA GLY A 428 21.24 1.67 15.64
C GLY A 428 19.99 2.45 15.97
N TYR A 429 18.87 1.73 16.00
CA TYR A 429 17.56 2.27 16.30
C TYR A 429 16.80 1.33 17.24
N ARG A 430 16.18 1.88 18.28
CA ARG A 430 15.11 1.21 19.03
C ARG A 430 13.82 1.30 18.25
N ILE A 431 13.08 0.20 18.22
CA ILE A 431 11.72 0.10 17.70
C ILE A 431 10.80 0.07 18.93
N VAL A 432 10.23 1.22 19.25
CA VAL A 432 9.34 1.39 20.40
C VAL A 432 7.90 1.31 19.89
N PRO A 433 7.12 0.30 20.31
CA PRO A 433 5.73 0.18 19.87
C PRO A 433 4.90 1.42 20.18
N GLY A 434 4.00 1.78 19.27
CA GLY A 434 3.08 2.89 19.51
C GLY A 434 2.18 2.58 20.71
N ALA A 435 1.92 3.57 21.56
CA ALA A 435 1.07 3.39 22.75
C ALA A 435 -0.38 2.97 22.41
N ARG A 436 -0.80 3.17 21.15
CA ARG A 436 -2.11 2.81 20.63
C ARG A 436 -2.08 1.61 19.69
N ASP A 437 -0.91 1.03 19.47
CA ASP A 437 -0.83 -0.17 18.64
C ASP A 437 -1.49 -1.31 19.42
N GLY A 438 -2.57 -1.84 18.86
CA GLY A 438 -3.17 -3.08 19.32
C GLY A 438 -2.19 -4.24 19.24
N ARG A 439 -2.66 -5.45 19.55
CA ARG A 439 -1.83 -6.66 19.46
C ARG A 439 -2.35 -7.59 18.37
N ALA A 440 -1.48 -8.42 17.84
CA ALA A 440 -1.86 -9.43 16.88
C ALA A 440 -2.92 -10.39 17.47
N ASP A 441 -3.99 -10.60 16.70
CA ASP A 441 -4.98 -11.64 16.94
C ASP A 441 -4.68 -12.88 16.06
N GLU A 442 -5.65 -13.75 15.83
CA GLU A 442 -5.48 -14.93 14.98
C GLU A 442 -5.30 -14.57 13.49
N PHE A 443 -5.95 -13.50 13.02
CA PHE A 443 -5.89 -13.05 11.63
C PHE A 443 -4.63 -12.21 11.36
N GLY A 444 -4.23 -11.40 12.34
CA GLY A 444 -3.04 -10.56 12.31
C GLY A 444 -1.73 -11.32 12.56
N VAL A 445 -1.80 -12.55 13.07
CA VAL A 445 -0.74 -13.55 13.27
C VAL A 445 0.39 -13.16 14.24
N ALA A 446 1.12 -12.07 14.01
CA ALA A 446 2.18 -11.61 14.89
C ALA A 446 2.37 -10.08 14.82
N ASP A 447 3.07 -9.52 15.81
CA ASP A 447 3.34 -8.08 15.92
C ASP A 447 4.67 -7.70 15.25
N ALA A 448 5.59 -8.64 15.09
CA ALA A 448 6.84 -8.44 14.36
C ALA A 448 7.42 -9.74 13.80
N TRP A 449 8.17 -9.63 12.70
CA TRP A 449 9.05 -10.67 12.17
C TRP A 449 10.45 -10.11 11.94
N PHE A 450 11.45 -10.93 12.21
CA PHE A 450 12.86 -10.62 12.00
C PHE A 450 13.40 -11.63 11.01
N LEU A 451 13.71 -11.16 9.81
CA LEU A 451 14.05 -12.01 8.67
C LEU A 451 15.43 -11.62 8.15
N ARG A 452 16.11 -12.57 7.50
CA ARG A 452 17.22 -12.23 6.63
C ARG A 452 16.67 -11.53 5.39
N HIS A 453 17.38 -10.55 4.86
CA HIS A 453 16.96 -9.92 3.62
C HIS A 453 16.98 -10.91 2.44
N HIS A 454 15.82 -11.06 1.80
CA HIS A 454 15.69 -11.67 0.46
C HIS A 454 15.07 -10.69 -0.55
N PRO A 455 15.60 -10.60 -1.79
CA PRO A 455 15.14 -9.63 -2.79
C PRO A 455 13.65 -9.66 -3.15
N ASP A 456 13.00 -10.83 -3.08
CA ASP A 456 11.61 -11.01 -3.51
C ASP A 456 10.59 -11.02 -2.35
N GLU A 457 11.05 -10.83 -1.12
CA GLU A 457 10.23 -10.73 0.10
C GLU A 457 9.79 -9.29 0.39
N LEU A 458 9.18 -8.65 -0.62
CA LEU A 458 8.59 -7.31 -0.52
C LEU A 458 7.12 -7.34 -0.08
N ALA A 459 6.45 -8.48 -0.23
CA ALA A 459 5.09 -8.77 0.24
C ALA A 459 4.91 -10.28 0.41
N ASP A 460 3.80 -10.69 1.02
CA ASP A 460 3.51 -12.07 1.42
C ASP A 460 2.83 -12.93 0.34
N ARG A 461 2.88 -12.50 -0.91
CA ARG A 461 2.35 -13.22 -2.10
C ARG A 461 0.84 -13.48 -2.08
N VAL A 462 0.07 -12.70 -1.31
CA VAL A 462 -1.39 -12.74 -1.35
C VAL A 462 -1.94 -11.65 -2.27
N ASP A 463 -2.48 -12.06 -3.42
CA ASP A 463 -2.89 -11.16 -4.49
C ASP A 463 -4.40 -10.86 -4.53
N ILE A 464 -5.21 -11.66 -3.83
CA ILE A 464 -6.65 -11.42 -3.73
C ILE A 464 -6.97 -10.17 -2.90
N VAL A 465 -8.10 -9.51 -3.18
CA VAL A 465 -8.55 -8.33 -2.43
C VAL A 465 -9.58 -8.70 -1.36
N GLY A 466 -10.52 -9.59 -1.64
CA GLY A 466 -11.52 -10.05 -0.66
C GLY A 466 -11.76 -11.53 -0.80
N GLY A 467 -12.16 -12.18 0.29
CA GLY A 467 -12.34 -13.63 0.34
C GLY A 467 -12.54 -14.14 1.76
N ASP A 468 -12.35 -15.45 1.93
CA ASP A 468 -12.36 -16.07 3.24
C ASP A 468 -11.14 -15.59 4.07
N PRO A 469 -11.27 -15.39 5.40
CA PRO A 469 -10.16 -14.99 6.24
C PRO A 469 -8.90 -15.87 6.10
N ALA A 470 -9.02 -17.17 5.81
CA ALA A 470 -7.87 -18.04 5.58
C ALA A 470 -7.07 -17.68 4.31
N GLU A 471 -7.73 -17.08 3.33
CA GLU A 471 -7.14 -16.66 2.05
C GLU A 471 -6.54 -15.25 2.14
N THR A 472 -7.15 -14.37 2.94
CA THR A 472 -6.75 -12.96 3.10
C THR A 472 -5.90 -12.69 4.35
N ARG A 473 -5.68 -13.65 5.25
CA ARG A 473 -4.76 -13.47 6.38
C ARG A 473 -3.33 -13.25 5.92
N ILE A 474 -2.53 -12.54 6.72
CA ILE A 474 -1.08 -12.31 6.50
C ILE A 474 -0.32 -13.64 6.36
N ARG A 475 0.69 -13.69 5.48
CA ARG A 475 1.50 -14.90 5.21
C ARG A 475 3.02 -14.65 5.22
N ILE A 476 3.52 -14.03 6.29
CA ILE A 476 4.97 -13.81 6.48
C ILE A 476 5.66 -15.04 7.12
N ASP A 477 4.97 -15.82 7.94
CA ASP A 477 5.53 -17.02 8.59
C ASP A 477 6.28 -17.99 7.63
N PRO A 478 5.82 -18.23 6.38
CA PRO A 478 6.58 -19.04 5.41
C PRO A 478 7.98 -18.52 5.05
N PHE A 479 8.28 -17.23 5.27
CA PHE A 479 9.62 -16.68 5.07
C PHE A 479 10.58 -17.07 6.21
N VAL A 480 10.05 -17.39 7.40
CA VAL A 480 10.85 -17.85 8.54
C VAL A 480 11.35 -19.27 8.26
N ASN A 481 12.56 -19.38 7.74
CA ASN A 481 13.17 -20.65 7.32
C ASN A 481 14.33 -21.10 8.24
N GLY A 482 14.66 -20.28 9.23
CA GLY A 482 15.64 -20.58 10.27
C GLY A 482 17.04 -20.05 9.98
N GLU A 483 17.19 -19.15 9.00
CA GLU A 483 18.45 -18.49 8.69
C GLU A 483 19.04 -17.73 9.90
N ASN A 484 20.37 -17.58 9.90
CA ASN A 484 21.05 -16.75 10.89
C ASN A 484 20.93 -15.27 10.50
N ILE A 485 20.50 -14.46 11.46
CA ILE A 485 20.31 -13.00 11.30
C ILE A 485 21.20 -12.18 12.24
N ASP A 486 22.02 -12.80 13.09
CA ASP A 486 23.01 -12.06 13.89
C ASP A 486 24.25 -11.72 13.04
N GLY A 487 24.40 -10.44 12.71
CA GLY A 487 25.50 -9.91 11.89
C GLY A 487 25.24 -10.01 10.39
N ALA A 488 23.99 -9.90 9.95
CA ALA A 488 23.57 -10.07 8.56
C ALA A 488 22.66 -8.92 8.11
N ASN A 489 22.44 -8.79 6.80
CA ASN A 489 21.39 -7.91 6.27
C ASN A 489 20.03 -8.43 6.74
N LEU A 490 19.29 -7.60 7.47
CA LEU A 490 18.05 -7.99 8.12
C LEU A 490 16.89 -7.06 7.75
N VAL A 491 15.72 -7.67 7.68
CA VAL A 491 14.45 -6.98 7.47
C VAL A 491 13.58 -7.19 8.71
N VAL A 492 13.03 -6.10 9.22
CA VAL A 492 12.03 -6.14 10.29
C VAL A 492 10.67 -5.85 9.70
N TRP A 493 9.77 -6.81 9.81
CA TRP A 493 8.35 -6.56 9.63
C TRP A 493 7.75 -6.16 10.97
N TYR A 494 7.04 -5.04 11.03
CA TYR A 494 6.36 -4.56 12.23
C TYR A 494 4.89 -4.34 11.95
N ALA A 495 4.02 -4.76 12.87
CA ALA A 495 2.58 -4.59 12.72
C ALA A 495 1.98 -3.61 13.73
N GLY A 496 1.17 -2.69 13.20
CA GLY A 496 0.22 -1.87 13.94
C GLY A 496 -1.19 -2.41 13.75
N HIS A 497 -1.90 -2.60 14.85
CA HIS A 497 -3.23 -3.18 14.85
C HIS A 497 -4.24 -2.19 15.41
N PHE A 498 -5.34 -1.98 14.69
CA PHE A 498 -6.35 -0.99 15.05
C PHE A 498 -7.73 -1.63 15.04
N LEU A 499 -8.47 -1.51 16.15
CA LEU A 499 -9.86 -1.92 16.24
C LEU A 499 -10.75 -0.71 15.97
N HIS A 500 -11.60 -0.82 14.95
CA HIS A 500 -12.65 0.13 14.65
C HIS A 500 -13.99 -0.35 15.25
N ASP A 501 -14.60 0.48 16.09
CA ASP A 501 -15.91 0.21 16.71
C ASP A 501 -16.69 1.52 16.90
N GLU A 502 -17.66 1.78 16.02
CA GLU A 502 -18.50 2.98 16.05
C GLU A 502 -19.41 3.05 17.27
N ASN A 503 -19.74 1.92 17.89
CA ASN A 503 -20.64 1.88 19.04
C ASN A 503 -19.93 2.21 20.37
N ASN A 504 -18.59 2.25 20.35
CA ASN A 504 -17.79 2.60 21.53
C ASN A 504 -16.69 3.61 21.19
N PRO A 505 -17.06 4.85 20.82
CA PRO A 505 -16.10 5.83 20.36
C PRO A 505 -15.14 6.32 21.46
N ALA A 506 -15.48 6.09 22.73
CA ALA A 506 -14.62 6.47 23.86
C ALA A 506 -13.34 5.62 23.97
N ALA A 507 -13.33 4.41 23.38
CA ALA A 507 -12.10 3.65 23.19
C ALA A 507 -11.14 4.35 22.19
N HIS A 508 -11.63 5.31 21.39
CA HIS A 508 -10.90 6.05 20.35
C HIS A 508 -10.29 7.37 20.83
N THR A 509 -9.96 7.49 22.13
CA THR A 509 -9.35 8.73 22.66
C THR A 509 -7.92 8.94 22.15
N GLY A 510 -7.84 9.56 20.97
CA GLY A 510 -6.72 10.36 20.49
C GLY A 510 -6.23 10.10 19.06
N GLY A 511 -6.99 9.37 18.23
CA GLY A 511 -6.77 9.32 16.79
C GLY A 511 -6.60 7.90 16.28
N HIS A 512 -7.25 7.62 15.16
CA HIS A 512 -7.19 6.38 14.38
C HIS A 512 -5.81 6.24 13.72
N ILE A 513 -4.74 6.17 14.51
CA ILE A 513 -3.36 6.15 14.03
C ILE A 513 -2.59 5.10 14.82
N VAL A 514 -1.87 4.25 14.09
CA VAL A 514 -0.91 3.27 14.63
C VAL A 514 0.48 3.51 14.07
N GLY A 515 1.50 2.97 14.73
CA GLY A 515 2.86 2.92 14.24
C GLY A 515 3.92 3.15 15.34
N PRO A 516 5.12 2.56 15.19
CA PRO A 516 6.18 2.64 16.19
C PRO A 516 6.95 3.96 16.14
N ASP A 517 7.70 4.26 17.18
CA ASP A 517 8.82 5.21 17.14
C ASP A 517 10.12 4.46 16.87
N LEU A 518 10.86 4.91 15.85
CA LEU A 518 12.24 4.49 15.61
C LEU A 518 13.17 5.53 16.21
N ILE A 519 13.81 5.19 17.33
CA ILE A 519 14.63 6.13 18.11
C ILE A 519 16.12 5.78 17.94
N PRO A 520 16.98 6.72 17.49
CA PRO A 520 18.41 6.44 17.32
C PRO A 520 19.08 6.10 18.65
N LEU A 521 20.08 5.20 18.59
CA LEU A 521 20.92 4.75 19.70
C LEU A 521 22.22 5.56 19.84
#